data_AF-T1DVF5-F1
#
_entry.id   AF-T1DVF5-F1
#
_cell.length_a   1.000
_cell.length_b   1.000
_cell.length_c   1.000
_cell.angle_alpha   90.00
_cell.angle_beta   90.00
_cell.angle_gamma   90.00
#
_symmetry.space_group_name_H-M   'P 1'
#
loop_
_entity.id
_entity.type
_entity.pdbx_description
1 polymer ?
#
loop_
_entity_poly.entity_id
_entity_poly.type
_entity_poly.pdbx_seq_one_letter_code
_entity_poly.pdbx_strand_id
1 'polypeptide(L)'
;MQTLELVFPQWQGGDITRFFPELSAQEAAQGYYLGAQILKLLTESINPNLAKNSALVPISLEWTLDSNGQKIVQEGIIDGAILQKQTKSALQILRDKNPDRILTLGGECATSIAPFS
;
A
#
# COMPACT_ATOMS: atom_id res chain seq x y z
N MET A 1 12.63 -16.84 14.89
CA MET A 1 12.50 -15.44 14.44
C MET A 1 12.06 -15.43 12.97
N GLN A 2 10.77 -15.38 12.74
CA GLN A 2 10.14 -15.39 11.43
C GLN A 2 9.84 -13.95 10.99
N THR A 3 10.44 -13.53 9.87
CA THR A 3 10.10 -12.25 9.22
C THR A 3 8.95 -12.49 8.25
N LEU A 4 7.93 -11.64 8.30
CA LEU A 4 6.87 -11.55 7.28
C LEU A 4 7.25 -10.46 6.28
N GLU A 5 7.28 -10.80 4.99
CA GLU A 5 7.28 -9.82 3.92
C GLU A 5 5.82 -9.40 3.66
N LEU A 6 5.47 -8.17 4.01
CA LEU A 6 4.13 -7.62 3.80
C LEU A 6 4.16 -6.69 2.58
N VAL A 7 3.66 -7.18 1.45
CA VAL A 7 3.48 -6.38 0.24
C VAL A 7 2.19 -5.57 0.41
N PHE A 8 2.33 -4.25 0.54
CA PHE A 8 1.20 -3.36 0.80
C PHE A 8 1.17 -2.22 -0.23
N PRO A 9 0.70 -2.48 -1.45
CA PRO A 9 0.85 -1.56 -2.58
C PRO A 9 -0.26 -0.48 -2.60
N GLN A 10 -0.53 0.12 -1.43
CA GLN A 10 -1.54 1.17 -1.23
C GLN A 10 -1.09 2.49 -1.88
N TRP A 11 -2.03 3.15 -2.57
CA TRP A 11 -1.77 4.37 -3.31
C TRP A 11 -2.77 5.49 -3.01
N GLN A 12 -3.91 5.16 -2.42
CA GLN A 12 -5.08 6.01 -2.25
C GLN A 12 -4.82 7.27 -1.41
N GLY A 13 -3.94 7.16 -0.42
CA GLY A 13 -3.63 8.25 0.51
C GLY A 13 -2.60 9.27 0.00
N GLY A 14 -1.95 8.98 -1.14
CA GLY A 14 -0.90 9.83 -1.69
C GLY A 14 -1.44 10.86 -2.69
N ASP A 15 -1.36 12.14 -2.35
CA ASP A 15 -1.50 13.24 -3.30
C ASP A 15 -0.13 13.79 -3.69
N ILE A 16 0.40 13.27 -4.80
CA ILE A 16 1.76 13.53 -5.29
C ILE A 16 1.79 14.12 -6.70
N THR A 17 0.64 14.44 -7.30
CA THR A 17 0.57 14.92 -8.68
C THR A 17 1.40 16.18 -8.90
N ARG A 18 1.52 17.04 -7.89
CA ARG A 18 2.38 18.25 -7.95
C ARG A 18 3.87 17.98 -8.23
N PHE A 19 4.35 16.77 -7.96
CA PHE A 19 5.74 16.38 -8.18
C PHE A 19 5.98 15.78 -9.58
N PHE A 20 4.91 15.44 -10.30
CA PHE A 20 4.94 14.78 -11.60
C PHE A 20 3.97 15.48 -12.57
N PRO A 21 4.24 16.74 -12.94
CA PRO A 21 3.34 17.55 -13.78
C PRO A 21 3.08 16.95 -15.18
N GLU A 22 3.93 16.05 -15.64
CA GLU A 22 3.82 15.33 -16.90
C GLU A 22 2.87 14.13 -16.86
N LEU A 23 2.47 13.67 -15.66
CA LEU A 23 1.59 12.51 -15.47
C LEU A 23 0.17 12.95 -15.11
N SER A 24 -0.82 12.13 -15.48
CA SER A 24 -2.16 12.28 -14.91
C SER A 24 -2.15 12.00 -13.41
N ALA A 25 -3.15 12.51 -12.69
CA ALA A 25 -3.29 12.25 -11.26
C ALA A 25 -3.38 10.75 -10.94
N GLN A 26 -4.02 9.97 -11.82
CA GLN A 26 -4.11 8.53 -11.69
C GLN A 26 -2.73 7.86 -11.85
N GLU A 27 -1.99 8.18 -12.91
CA GLU A 27 -0.66 7.61 -13.15
C GLU A 27 0.30 7.94 -12.02
N ALA A 28 0.32 9.20 -11.58
CA ALA A 28 1.17 9.65 -10.48
C ALA A 28 0.86 8.85 -9.19
N ALA A 29 -0.41 8.75 -8.79
CA ALA A 29 -0.80 8.04 -7.58
C ALA A 29 -0.57 6.52 -7.69
N GLN A 30 -1.00 5.88 -8.79
CA GLN A 30 -0.83 4.44 -9.00
C GLN A 30 0.64 4.04 -9.23
N GLY A 31 1.54 5.00 -9.43
CA GLY A 31 2.98 4.80 -9.32
C GLY A 31 3.40 4.14 -7.99
N TYR A 32 2.70 4.40 -6.87
CA TYR A 32 2.94 3.71 -5.60
C TYR A 32 2.67 2.20 -5.69
N TYR A 33 1.60 1.80 -6.38
CA TYR A 33 1.31 0.39 -6.61
C TYR A 33 2.43 -0.29 -7.41
N LEU A 34 2.81 0.31 -8.53
CA LEU A 34 3.90 -0.20 -9.37
C LEU A 34 5.23 -0.27 -8.59
N GLY A 35 5.54 0.77 -7.82
CA GLY A 35 6.75 0.85 -6.99
C GLY A 35 6.85 -0.31 -5.99
N ALA A 36 5.76 -0.65 -5.31
CA ALA A 36 5.71 -1.79 -4.39
C ALA A 36 5.95 -3.14 -5.10
N GLN A 37 5.44 -3.30 -6.32
CA GLN A 37 5.69 -4.50 -7.13
C GLN A 37 7.16 -4.60 -7.57
N ILE A 38 7.78 -3.47 -7.93
CA ILE A 38 9.22 -3.42 -8.23
C ILE A 38 10.04 -3.75 -6.98
N LEU A 39 9.70 -3.19 -5.82
CA LEU A 39 10.36 -3.49 -4.55
C LEU A 39 10.32 -5.00 -4.26
N LYS A 40 9.17 -5.65 -4.48
CA LYS A 40 9.04 -7.10 -4.33
C LYS A 40 10.00 -7.88 -5.25
N LEU A 41 10.08 -7.51 -6.52
CA LEU A 41 11.00 -8.18 -7.45
C LEU A 41 12.47 -8.02 -7.00
N LEU A 42 12.83 -6.82 -6.55
CA LEU A 42 14.17 -6.53 -6.03
C LEU A 42 14.46 -7.32 -4.75
N THR A 43 13.54 -7.36 -3.78
CA THR A 43 13.74 -8.11 -2.53
C THR A 43 13.84 -9.61 -2.78
N GLU A 44 13.02 -10.17 -3.67
CA GLU A 44 13.09 -11.57 -4.09
C GLU A 44 14.44 -11.91 -4.75
N SER A 45 14.97 -11.03 -5.58
CA SER A 45 16.29 -11.21 -6.22
C SER A 45 17.46 -11.21 -5.23
N ILE A 46 17.35 -10.43 -4.14
CA ILE A 46 18.40 -10.30 -3.12
C ILE A 46 18.30 -11.43 -2.09
N ASN A 47 17.09 -11.77 -1.67
CA ASN A 47 16.84 -12.82 -0.69
C ASN A 47 15.57 -13.63 -1.02
N PRO A 48 15.71 -14.70 -1.82
CA PRO A 48 14.58 -15.54 -2.23
C PRO A 48 13.83 -16.20 -1.07
N ASN A 49 14.43 -16.29 0.12
CA ASN A 49 13.78 -16.90 1.28
C ASN A 49 12.67 -16.03 1.88
N LEU A 50 12.66 -14.71 1.62
CA LEU A 50 11.59 -13.82 2.10
C LEU A 50 10.22 -14.20 1.51
N ALA A 51 10.20 -14.63 0.25
CA ALA A 51 8.98 -15.06 -0.45
C ALA A 51 8.28 -16.26 0.23
N LYS A 52 9.01 -17.07 1.03
CA LYS A 52 8.44 -18.22 1.76
C LYS A 52 7.43 -17.79 2.83
N ASN A 53 7.53 -16.55 3.32
CA ASN A 53 6.57 -15.97 4.25
C ASN A 53 6.21 -14.56 3.80
N SER A 54 5.53 -14.49 2.65
CA SER A 54 5.02 -13.26 2.07
C SER A 54 3.49 -13.19 2.19
N ALA A 55 2.94 -11.99 2.34
CA ALA A 55 1.51 -11.72 2.29
C ALA A 55 1.24 -10.43 1.51
N LEU A 56 0.16 -10.44 0.73
CA LEU A 56 -0.30 -9.28 -0.03
C LEU A 56 -1.51 -8.67 0.66
N VAL A 57 -1.47 -7.37 0.93
CA VAL A 57 -2.65 -6.62 1.34
C VAL A 57 -3.46 -6.30 0.09
N PRO A 58 -4.72 -6.77 -0.03
CA PRO A 58 -5.55 -6.49 -1.20
C PRO A 58 -5.92 -5.00 -1.26
N ILE A 59 -5.69 -4.40 -2.42
CA ILE A 59 -6.05 -3.01 -2.73
C ILE A 59 -6.87 -2.98 -4.03
N SER A 60 -7.68 -1.93 -4.21
CA SER A 60 -8.35 -1.68 -5.49
C SER A 60 -7.47 -0.80 -6.38
N LEU A 61 -7.47 -1.07 -7.69
CA LEU A 61 -6.90 -0.21 -8.73
C LEU A 61 -7.96 0.66 -9.41
N GLU A 62 -9.21 0.58 -8.97
CA GLU A 62 -10.27 1.43 -9.50
C GLU A 62 -10.02 2.89 -9.14
N TRP A 63 -10.00 3.74 -10.17
CA TRP A 63 -9.90 5.18 -10.01
C TRP A 63 -11.29 5.73 -9.71
N THR A 64 -11.62 5.84 -8.42
CA THR A 64 -12.93 6.33 -7.96
C THR A 64 -12.86 7.82 -7.67
N LEU A 65 -13.81 8.58 -8.22
CA LEU A 65 -13.94 10.02 -8.03
C LEU A 65 -15.36 10.35 -7.56
N ASP A 66 -15.53 11.53 -6.96
CA ASP A 66 -16.82 12.10 -6.66
C ASP A 66 -17.53 12.65 -7.92
N SER A 67 -18.73 13.21 -7.75
CA SER A 67 -19.51 13.79 -8.85
C SER A 67 -18.84 14.99 -9.53
N ASN A 68 -17.82 15.59 -8.90
CA ASN A 68 -17.07 16.72 -9.42
C ASN A 68 -15.74 16.29 -10.06
N GLY A 69 -15.49 14.98 -10.18
CA GLY A 69 -14.23 14.45 -10.72
C GLY A 69 -13.04 14.58 -9.77
N GLN A 70 -13.28 14.72 -8.46
CA GLN A 70 -12.23 14.85 -7.44
C GLN A 70 -12.11 13.56 -6.61
N LYS A 71 -10.94 13.37 -5.97
CA LYS A 71 -10.74 12.28 -5.01
C LYS A 71 -11.73 12.43 -3.85
N ILE A 72 -12.29 11.32 -3.39
CA ILE A 72 -13.35 11.38 -2.38
C ILE A 72 -12.71 11.64 -1.01
N VAL A 73 -13.06 12.75 -0.36
CA VAL A 73 -12.54 13.10 0.97
C VAL A 73 -13.59 12.77 2.04
N GLN A 74 -13.21 12.00 3.06
CA GLN A 74 -14.04 11.76 4.26
C GLN A 74 -13.30 12.28 5.48
N GLU A 75 -13.93 13.17 6.26
CA GLU A 75 -13.35 13.74 7.49
C GLU A 75 -11.96 14.37 7.31
N GLY A 76 -11.72 14.98 6.14
CA GLY A 76 -10.43 15.58 5.79
C GLY A 76 -9.36 14.58 5.31
N ILE A 77 -9.71 13.30 5.18
CA ILE A 77 -8.82 12.24 4.69
C ILE A 77 -9.23 11.84 3.27
N ILE A 78 -8.29 11.94 2.34
CA ILE A 78 -8.45 11.45 0.97
C ILE A 78 -8.63 9.93 1.00
N ASP A 79 -9.70 9.43 0.37
CA ASP A 79 -10.06 8.02 0.29
C ASP A 79 -10.11 7.31 1.66
N GLY A 80 -10.44 8.02 2.74
CA GLY A 80 -10.38 7.52 4.12
C GLY A 80 -11.07 6.17 4.36
N ALA A 81 -12.21 5.91 3.74
CA ALA A 81 -12.94 4.64 3.82
C ALA A 81 -12.15 3.48 3.18
N ILE A 82 -11.46 3.73 2.07
CA ILE A 82 -10.60 2.74 1.40
C ILE A 82 -9.37 2.48 2.26
N LEU A 83 -8.72 3.54 2.77
CA LEU A 83 -7.57 3.43 3.66
C LEU A 83 -7.92 2.61 4.91
N GLN A 84 -9.04 2.92 5.56
CA GLN A 84 -9.49 2.18 6.75
C GLN A 84 -9.73 0.69 6.44
N LYS A 85 -10.34 0.37 5.29
CA LYS A 85 -10.56 -1.02 4.86
C LYS A 85 -9.23 -1.75 4.65
N GLN A 86 -8.27 -1.10 4.00
CA GLN A 86 -6.95 -1.66 3.71
C GLN A 86 -6.12 -1.85 4.98
N THR A 87 -6.11 -0.87 5.89
CA THR A 87 -5.46 -0.99 7.21
C THR A 87 -6.07 -2.13 8.03
N LYS A 88 -7.40 -2.28 8.05
CA LYS A 88 -8.07 -3.42 8.72
C LYS A 88 -7.64 -4.76 8.13
N SER A 89 -7.53 -4.85 6.80
CA SER A 89 -7.05 -6.04 6.11
C SER A 89 -5.59 -6.38 6.48
N ALA A 90 -4.72 -5.38 6.49
CA ALA A 90 -3.32 -5.53 6.91
C ALA A 90 -3.23 -6.00 8.38
N LEU A 91 -3.96 -5.39 9.30
CA LEU A 91 -4.02 -5.83 10.71
C LEU A 91 -4.49 -7.27 10.85
N GLN A 92 -5.48 -7.70 10.05
CA GLN A 92 -5.94 -9.08 10.08
C GLN A 92 -4.84 -10.04 9.62
N ILE A 93 -4.17 -9.75 8.50
CA ILE A 93 -3.02 -10.53 8.01
C ILE A 93 -1.93 -10.65 9.08
N LEU A 94 -1.60 -9.54 9.74
CA LEU A 94 -0.57 -9.51 10.79
C LEU A 94 -0.97 -10.37 11.99
N ARG A 95 -2.23 -10.32 12.43
CA ARG A 95 -2.75 -11.19 13.51
C ARG A 95 -2.71 -12.66 13.14
N ASP A 96 -3.12 -13.00 11.92
CA ASP A 96 -3.17 -14.39 11.46
C ASP A 96 -1.77 -14.99 11.30
N LYS A 97 -0.80 -14.16 10.87
CA LYS A 97 0.59 -14.58 10.68
C LYS A 97 1.42 -14.54 11.96
N ASN A 98 1.08 -13.66 12.90
CA ASN A 98 1.78 -13.42 14.17
C ASN A 98 3.33 -13.42 14.05
N PRO A 99 3.92 -12.58 13.18
CA PRO A 99 5.35 -12.63 12.89
C PRO A 99 6.20 -11.96 13.98
N ASP A 100 7.47 -12.37 14.08
CA ASP A 100 8.45 -11.73 14.98
C ASP A 100 8.96 -10.39 14.41
N ARG A 101 8.98 -10.26 13.08
CA ARG A 101 9.43 -9.06 12.35
C ARG A 101 8.60 -8.86 11.10
N ILE A 102 8.46 -7.61 10.68
CA ILE A 102 7.74 -7.25 9.45
C ILE A 102 8.70 -6.46 8.55
N LEU A 103 8.81 -6.90 7.29
CA LEU A 103 9.39 -6.14 6.19
C LEU A 103 8.23 -5.64 5.33
N THR A 104 7.91 -4.35 5.42
CA THR A 104 6.84 -3.76 4.61
C THR A 104 7.38 -3.29 3.27
N LEU A 105 6.88 -3.87 2.19
CA LEU A 105 7.08 -3.40 0.82
C LEU A 105 5.88 -2.56 0.44
N GLY A 106 5.91 -1.30 0.89
CA GLY A 106 4.78 -0.38 0.86
C GLY A 106 4.65 0.40 -0.45
N GLY A 107 3.49 1.00 -0.62
CA GLY A 107 3.28 2.15 -1.50
C GLY A 107 3.46 3.45 -0.71
N GLU A 108 2.37 4.17 -0.44
CA GLU A 108 2.44 5.41 0.36
C GLU A 108 2.67 5.14 1.86
N CYS A 109 3.02 6.19 2.62
CA CYS A 109 3.56 6.05 3.97
C CYS A 109 2.59 5.46 5.01
N ALA A 110 1.27 5.62 4.86
CA ALA A 110 0.28 5.10 5.82
C ALA A 110 0.24 3.55 5.86
N THR A 111 0.88 2.88 4.89
CA THR A 111 1.16 1.43 4.95
C THR A 111 1.94 1.00 6.19
N SER A 112 2.65 1.91 6.85
CA SER A 112 3.39 1.64 8.11
C SER A 112 2.51 1.60 9.36
N ILE A 113 1.26 2.08 9.29
CA ILE A 113 0.38 2.17 10.47
C ILE A 113 0.12 0.78 11.08
N ALA A 114 -0.33 -0.18 10.28
CA ALA A 114 -0.65 -1.52 10.80
C ALA A 114 0.59 -2.32 11.26
N PRO A 115 1.75 -2.27 10.54
CA PRO A 115 2.97 -2.92 11.00
C PRO A 115 3.56 -2.38 12.31
N PHE A 116 3.32 -1.11 12.65
CA PHE A 116 3.93 -0.46 13.82
C PHE A 116 2.97 -0.28 15.01
N SER A 117 1.72 -0.71 14.90
CA SER A 117 0.72 -0.70 15.98
C SER A 117 0.80 -1.96 16.85
#